data_AF-X0WQJ8-F1
#
_entry.id   AF-X0WQJ8-F1
#
_cell.length_a   1.000
_cell.length_b   1.000
_cell.length_c   1.000
_cell.angle_alpha   90.00
_cell.angle_beta   90.00
_cell.angle_gamma   90.00
#
_symmetry.space_group_name_H-M   'P 1'
#
loop_
_entity.id
_entity.type
_entity.pdbx_description
1 polymer ?
#
loop_
_entity_poly.entity_id
_entity_poly.type
_entity_poly.pdbx_seq_one_letter_code
_entity_poly.pdbx_strand_id
1 'polypeptide(L)'
;LLMPPELATAHHQGDIHIHTLEYFGSRPFCQDWDLRYFLYYGLLPDGRGFQSSVAGPAKQPEVAILHSVKVLAAGQTNFSGGQGFMYYTLFLAPFMRGLPYARVKQLAQMMFFELTQTYVTRGGQLVFSNIQLPMGVPDIWRDVPVVMRGRVGPDVYGNYEDEVQTFFRAVTEVALEGDHWGKPFNFPKNENYVSPEFFKPEYDDLWMLVHESVAKSGAPYFDNMLPAYRGYGKGISCYQCCAYQFSSSPE
;
A
#
# COMPACT_ATOMS: atom_id res chain seq x y z
N LEU A 1 24.65 22.79 -15.06
CA LEU A 1 23.19 22.89 -14.93
C LEU A 1 22.59 21.53 -15.29
N LEU A 2 21.66 21.00 -14.48
CA LEU A 2 21.03 19.68 -14.69
C LEU A 2 19.98 19.67 -15.81
N MET A 3 19.72 20.82 -16.45
CA MET A 3 18.66 20.98 -17.46
C MET A 3 19.07 22.01 -18.52
N PRO A 4 18.72 21.79 -19.81
CA PRO A 4 18.88 22.78 -20.87
C PRO A 4 18.10 24.08 -20.59
N PRO A 5 18.66 25.27 -20.91
CA PRO A 5 18.01 26.55 -20.64
C PRO A 5 16.61 26.69 -21.25
N GLU A 6 16.38 26.12 -22.43
CA GLU A 6 15.10 26.17 -23.14
C GLU A 6 13.96 25.52 -22.33
N LEU A 7 14.23 24.43 -21.61
CA LEU A 7 13.24 23.78 -20.75
C LEU A 7 12.95 24.62 -19.50
N ALA A 8 13.97 25.27 -18.94
CA ALA A 8 13.79 26.18 -17.81
C ALA A 8 12.93 27.39 -18.21
N THR A 9 13.19 27.97 -19.40
CA THR A 9 12.37 29.07 -19.94
C THR A 9 10.92 28.64 -20.14
N ALA A 10 10.68 27.49 -20.78
CA ALA A 10 9.34 26.97 -20.99
C ALA A 10 8.59 26.72 -19.66
N HIS A 11 9.30 26.23 -18.63
CA HIS A 11 8.71 26.09 -17.30
C HIS A 11 8.34 27.43 -16.64
N HIS A 12 9.24 28.41 -16.71
CA HIS A 12 9.02 29.74 -16.13
C HIS A 12 7.92 30.52 -16.84
N GLN A 13 7.75 30.33 -18.15
CA GLN A 13 6.69 30.94 -18.94
C GLN A 13 5.33 30.23 -18.81
N GLY A 14 5.31 29.03 -18.23
CA GLY A 14 4.10 28.23 -18.05
C GLY A 14 3.73 27.36 -19.27
N ASP A 15 4.59 27.27 -20.28
CA ASP A 15 4.39 26.38 -21.43
C ASP A 15 4.43 24.91 -21.02
N ILE A 16 5.25 24.60 -20.01
CA ILE A 16 5.31 23.28 -19.37
C ILE A 16 5.36 23.41 -17.84
N HIS A 17 4.99 22.34 -17.14
CA HIS A 17 5.19 22.25 -15.69
C HIS A 17 6.12 21.09 -15.34
N ILE A 18 7.26 21.40 -14.71
CA ILE A 18 8.21 20.40 -14.24
C ILE A 18 7.85 20.06 -12.80
N HIS A 19 7.20 18.93 -12.61
CA HIS A 19 6.74 18.48 -11.31
C HIS A 19 7.92 18.20 -10.36
N THR A 20 7.76 18.61 -9.10
CA THR A 20 8.77 18.42 -8.04
C THR A 20 10.16 18.95 -8.44
N LEU A 21 10.18 20.12 -9.11
CA LEU A 21 11.40 20.74 -9.64
C LEU A 21 12.51 20.85 -8.58
N GLU A 22 12.15 21.06 -7.33
CA GLU A 22 13.07 21.17 -6.20
C GLU A 22 13.85 19.87 -5.91
N TYR A 23 13.43 18.73 -6.47
CA TYR A 23 14.13 17.44 -6.42
C TYR A 23 14.54 16.90 -7.79
N PHE A 24 14.35 17.67 -8.86
CA PHE A 24 14.61 17.24 -10.23
C PHE A 24 16.04 16.69 -10.38
N GLY A 25 16.15 15.45 -10.88
CA GLY A 25 17.41 14.75 -11.08
C GLY A 25 18.09 14.22 -9.81
N SER A 26 17.53 14.47 -8.63
CA SER A 26 18.08 13.99 -7.34
C SER A 26 17.21 12.94 -6.67
N ARG A 27 15.88 12.97 -6.89
CA ARG A 27 14.94 11.97 -6.36
C ARG A 27 13.97 11.52 -7.43
N PRO A 28 13.71 10.20 -7.55
CA PRO A 28 12.59 9.70 -8.33
C PRO A 28 11.25 10.18 -7.76
N PHE A 29 10.20 10.15 -8.59
CA PHE A 29 8.88 10.64 -8.21
C PHE A 29 8.19 9.72 -7.19
N CYS A 30 7.43 8.73 -7.62
CA CYS A 30 6.68 7.83 -6.73
C CYS A 30 7.24 6.41 -6.75
N GLN A 31 6.79 5.59 -5.79
CA GLN A 31 7.11 4.16 -5.77
C GLN A 31 6.00 3.35 -5.10
N ASP A 32 5.63 2.25 -5.74
CA ASP A 32 4.88 1.17 -5.11
C ASP A 32 5.81 0.00 -4.82
N TRP A 33 5.73 -0.47 -3.59
CA TRP A 33 6.63 -1.45 -3.03
C TRP A 33 5.98 -2.84 -3.04
N ASP A 34 6.79 -3.88 -3.29
CA ASP A 34 6.37 -5.26 -3.04
C ASP A 34 6.69 -5.61 -1.58
N LEU A 35 5.65 -5.74 -0.75
CA LEU A 35 5.82 -5.99 0.67
C LEU A 35 6.56 -7.31 0.94
N ARG A 36 6.44 -8.31 0.06
CA ARG A 36 7.09 -9.62 0.18
C ARG A 36 8.60 -9.50 0.26
N TYR A 37 9.19 -8.52 -0.42
CA TYR A 37 10.63 -8.23 -0.33
C TYR A 37 11.07 -8.02 1.13
N PHE A 38 10.33 -7.18 1.87
CA PHE A 38 10.64 -6.86 3.26
C PHE A 38 10.26 -7.99 4.23
N LEU A 39 9.24 -8.79 3.89
CA LEU A 39 8.88 -9.99 4.65
C LEU A 39 9.92 -11.12 4.49
N TYR A 40 10.69 -11.11 3.41
CA TYR A 40 11.77 -12.06 3.14
C TYR A 40 13.13 -11.59 3.67
N TYR A 41 13.52 -10.35 3.40
CA TYR A 41 14.86 -9.84 3.75
C TYR A 41 14.92 -9.10 5.08
N GLY A 42 13.78 -8.61 5.58
CA GLY A 42 13.75 -7.64 6.67
C GLY A 42 13.78 -6.20 6.16
N LEU A 43 14.22 -5.27 7.00
CA LEU A 43 14.17 -3.84 6.71
C LEU A 43 15.54 -3.19 6.90
N LEU A 44 15.96 -2.46 5.86
CA LEU A 44 17.19 -1.69 5.78
C LEU A 44 16.86 -0.26 5.30
N PRO A 45 16.44 0.66 6.18
CA PRO A 45 15.89 1.96 5.78
C PRO A 45 16.86 2.87 5.02
N ASP A 46 18.14 2.86 5.40
CA ASP A 46 19.20 3.68 4.79
C ASP A 46 19.86 3.01 3.56
N GLY A 47 19.39 1.81 3.18
CA GLY A 47 19.93 0.99 2.09
C GLY A 47 21.35 0.44 2.29
N ARG A 48 22.02 0.76 3.42
CA ARG A 48 23.44 0.43 3.65
C ARG A 48 23.73 -0.23 5.00
N GLY A 49 22.91 0.03 6.01
CA GLY A 49 23.01 -0.53 7.36
C GLY A 49 24.04 0.14 8.25
N PHE A 50 24.49 1.35 7.90
CA PHE A 50 25.52 2.08 8.64
C PHE A 50 24.98 3.28 9.42
N GLN A 51 23.85 3.84 8.99
CA GLN A 51 23.22 5.03 9.57
C GLN A 51 21.94 4.70 10.34
N SER A 52 21.31 3.57 10.03
CA SER A 52 20.12 3.07 10.73
C SER A 52 20.28 1.62 11.16
N SER A 53 19.55 1.23 12.22
CA SER A 53 19.46 -0.17 12.62
C SER A 53 18.93 -1.06 11.49
N VAL A 54 19.51 -2.26 11.38
CA VAL A 54 19.10 -3.28 10.42
C VAL A 54 18.16 -4.27 11.12
N ALA A 55 16.97 -4.47 10.57
CA ALA A 55 16.02 -5.47 11.06
C ALA A 55 16.03 -6.70 10.14
N GLY A 56 16.12 -7.89 10.71
CA GLY A 56 15.84 -9.14 10.00
C GLY A 56 14.34 -9.31 9.71
N PRO A 57 13.93 -10.40 9.06
CA PRO A 57 12.53 -10.63 8.67
C PRO A 57 11.55 -10.61 9.85
N ALA A 58 10.37 -10.05 9.64
CA ALA A 58 9.33 -9.98 10.66
C ALA A 58 8.85 -11.38 11.07
N LYS A 59 8.87 -11.68 12.38
CA LYS A 59 8.38 -12.95 12.94
C LYS A 59 6.96 -12.85 13.48
N GLN A 60 6.58 -11.64 13.92
CA GLN A 60 5.31 -11.33 14.57
C GLN A 60 4.53 -10.30 13.75
N PRO A 61 3.19 -10.31 13.81
CA PRO A 61 2.33 -9.41 13.02
C PRO A 61 2.63 -7.93 13.27
N GLU A 62 2.92 -7.55 14.51
CA GLU A 62 3.24 -6.15 14.87
C GLU A 62 4.49 -5.68 14.13
N VAL A 63 5.51 -6.55 14.04
CA VAL A 63 6.76 -6.23 13.34
C VAL A 63 6.53 -6.15 11.83
N ALA A 64 5.67 -6.99 11.26
CA ALA A 64 5.34 -6.95 9.84
C ALA A 64 4.62 -5.62 9.47
N ILE A 65 3.67 -5.20 10.30
CA ILE A 65 2.99 -3.89 10.17
C ILE A 65 3.97 -2.73 10.38
N LEU A 66 4.85 -2.80 11.37
CA LEU A 66 5.83 -1.74 11.59
C LEU A 66 6.88 -1.67 10.47
N HIS A 67 7.24 -2.80 9.86
CA HIS A 67 8.09 -2.81 8.67
C HIS A 67 7.39 -2.09 7.52
N SER A 68 6.12 -2.38 7.23
CA SER A 68 5.40 -1.71 6.16
C SER A 68 5.32 -0.19 6.39
N VAL A 69 4.99 0.25 7.60
CA VAL A 69 4.94 1.67 7.95
C VAL A 69 6.31 2.34 7.73
N LYS A 70 7.39 1.72 8.20
CA LYS A 70 8.74 2.29 8.11
C LYS A 70 9.28 2.32 6.69
N VAL A 71 8.87 1.37 5.84
CA VAL A 71 9.18 1.41 4.40
C VAL A 71 8.56 2.64 3.77
N LEU A 72 7.28 2.93 4.00
CA LEU A 72 6.63 4.11 3.42
C LEU A 72 7.24 5.40 3.95
N ALA A 73 7.55 5.46 5.25
CA ALA A 73 8.21 6.62 5.86
C ALA A 73 9.61 6.86 5.29
N ALA A 74 10.44 5.81 5.18
CA ALA A 74 11.77 5.89 4.59
C ALA A 74 11.72 6.20 3.08
N GLY A 75 10.76 5.62 2.37
CA GLY A 75 10.51 5.93 0.96
C GLY A 75 10.24 7.42 0.76
N GLN A 76 9.40 8.03 1.60
CA GLN A 76 9.05 9.44 1.47
C GLN A 76 10.25 10.40 1.62
N THR A 77 11.30 10.00 2.34
CA THR A 77 12.53 10.80 2.46
C THR A 77 13.47 10.66 1.26
N ASN A 78 13.32 9.60 0.46
CA ASN A 78 14.15 9.29 -0.70
C ASN A 78 13.48 9.59 -2.05
N PHE A 79 12.15 9.70 -2.07
CA PHE A 79 11.33 9.95 -3.24
C PHE A 79 10.65 11.32 -3.17
N SER A 80 10.06 11.79 -4.28
CA SER A 80 9.38 13.09 -4.35
C SER A 80 7.87 13.10 -4.41
N GLY A 81 7.27 11.95 -4.67
CA GLY A 81 5.84 11.70 -4.67
C GLY A 81 5.47 10.66 -3.63
N GLY A 82 4.31 10.04 -3.85
CA GLY A 82 3.71 9.11 -2.92
C GLY A 82 4.38 7.74 -2.88
N GLN A 83 4.16 7.07 -1.76
CA GLN A 83 4.68 5.75 -1.44
C GLN A 83 3.54 4.79 -1.22
N GLY A 84 3.55 3.62 -1.85
CA GLY A 84 2.43 2.70 -1.69
C GLY A 84 2.79 1.23 -1.64
N PHE A 85 1.80 0.43 -1.30
CA PHE A 85 1.88 -1.03 -1.38
C PHE A 85 0.72 -1.56 -2.19
N MET A 86 1.04 -2.45 -3.13
CA MET A 86 0.04 -3.30 -3.77
C MET A 86 -0.29 -4.50 -2.89
N TYR A 87 -1.53 -5.00 -3.00
CA TYR A 87 -2.01 -6.21 -2.32
C TYR A 87 -1.71 -6.25 -0.81
N TYR A 88 -1.89 -5.11 -0.11
CA TYR A 88 -1.45 -4.92 1.27
C TYR A 88 -2.11 -5.91 2.26
N THR A 89 -3.44 -6.05 2.20
CA THR A 89 -4.21 -6.99 3.03
C THR A 89 -3.80 -8.43 2.75
N LEU A 90 -3.61 -8.77 1.47
CA LEU A 90 -3.21 -10.11 1.02
C LEU A 90 -1.85 -10.52 1.57
N PHE A 91 -0.83 -9.68 1.38
CA PHE A 91 0.54 -10.05 1.76
C PHE A 91 0.75 -10.12 3.27
N LEU A 92 -0.10 -9.43 4.05
CA LEU A 92 -0.06 -9.47 5.52
C LEU A 92 -1.01 -10.50 6.13
N ALA A 93 -2.02 -10.98 5.40
CA ALA A 93 -3.00 -11.95 5.89
C ALA A 93 -2.36 -13.19 6.56
N PRO A 94 -1.24 -13.76 6.07
CA PRO A 94 -0.60 -14.89 6.75
C PRO A 94 -0.15 -14.62 8.19
N PHE A 95 0.10 -13.37 8.56
CA PHE A 95 0.43 -12.99 9.94
C PHE A 95 -0.80 -12.88 10.84
N MET A 96 -2.01 -12.85 10.29
CA MET A 96 -3.28 -12.73 11.02
C MET A 96 -3.86 -14.08 11.44
N ARG A 97 -3.35 -15.18 10.87
CA ARG A 97 -3.84 -16.55 11.13
C ARG A 97 -3.84 -16.88 12.62
N GLY A 98 -4.99 -17.33 13.10
CA GLY A 98 -5.20 -17.73 14.50
C GLY A 98 -5.27 -16.58 15.50
N LEU A 99 -5.23 -15.32 15.06
CA LEU A 99 -5.43 -14.18 15.93
C LEU A 99 -6.94 -13.92 16.17
N PRO A 100 -7.34 -13.54 17.39
CA PRO A 100 -8.69 -13.06 17.62
C PRO A 100 -8.93 -11.74 16.89
N TYR A 101 -10.15 -11.51 16.41
CA TYR A 101 -10.51 -10.30 15.65
C TYR A 101 -10.09 -9.00 16.34
N ALA A 102 -10.29 -8.90 17.66
CA ALA A 102 -9.87 -7.74 18.45
C ALA A 102 -8.37 -7.44 18.31
N ARG A 103 -7.52 -8.47 18.16
CA ARG A 103 -6.09 -8.28 17.92
C ARG A 103 -5.82 -7.79 16.50
N VAL A 104 -6.51 -8.33 15.50
CA VAL A 104 -6.37 -7.89 14.10
C VAL A 104 -6.81 -6.43 13.94
N LYS A 105 -7.94 -6.05 14.56
CA LYS A 105 -8.42 -4.66 14.60
C LYS A 105 -7.42 -3.72 15.29
N GLN A 106 -6.79 -4.16 16.38
CA GLN A 106 -5.74 -3.39 17.04
C GLN A 106 -4.49 -3.21 16.15
N LEU A 107 -4.12 -4.22 15.36
CA LEU A 107 -3.00 -4.13 14.41
C LEU A 107 -3.32 -3.14 13.27
N ALA A 108 -4.54 -3.15 12.75
CA ALA A 108 -5.01 -2.17 11.78
C ALA A 108 -5.00 -0.74 12.36
N GLN A 109 -5.48 -0.57 13.59
CA GLN A 109 -5.41 0.71 14.31
C GLN A 109 -3.97 1.19 14.48
N MET A 110 -3.07 0.31 14.93
CA MET A 110 -1.66 0.62 15.06
C MET A 110 -1.05 1.09 13.73
N MET A 111 -1.40 0.45 12.61
CA MET A 111 -0.96 0.86 11.28
C MET A 111 -1.35 2.30 10.94
N PHE A 112 -2.63 2.68 11.14
CA PHE A 112 -3.09 4.04 10.85
C PHE A 112 -2.38 5.08 11.71
N PHE A 113 -2.28 4.86 13.01
CA PHE A 113 -1.65 5.84 13.90
C PHE A 113 -0.14 5.93 13.66
N GLU A 114 0.56 4.81 13.45
CA GLU A 114 1.99 4.84 13.13
C GLU A 114 2.24 5.61 11.83
N LEU A 115 1.43 5.44 10.78
CA LEU A 115 1.59 6.22 9.55
C LEU A 115 1.22 7.69 9.72
N THR A 116 0.09 7.98 10.36
CA THR A 116 -0.46 9.36 10.45
C THR A 116 0.16 10.20 11.57
N GLN A 117 0.95 9.60 12.47
CA GLN A 117 1.73 10.31 13.47
C GLN A 117 3.22 10.36 13.14
N THR A 118 3.64 9.72 12.04
CA THR A 118 5.00 9.85 11.50
C THR A 118 5.16 11.21 10.79
N TYR A 119 5.36 12.25 11.60
CA TYR A 119 5.54 13.66 11.21
C TYR A 119 6.99 13.94 10.76
N VAL A 120 7.53 13.14 9.84
CA VAL A 120 8.97 13.12 9.49
C VAL A 120 9.28 13.54 8.06
N THR A 121 8.26 13.94 7.30
CA THR A 121 8.43 14.27 5.88
C THR A 121 8.73 15.77 5.68
N ARG A 122 8.66 16.28 4.45
CA ARG A 122 9.08 17.64 4.06
C ARG A 122 8.36 18.69 4.91
N GLY A 123 9.13 19.45 5.69
CA GLY A 123 8.56 20.48 6.56
C GLY A 123 7.59 19.94 7.61
N GLY A 124 7.73 18.66 7.98
CA GLY A 124 6.88 18.00 8.97
C GLY A 124 5.61 17.36 8.41
N GLN A 125 5.35 17.33 7.10
CA GLN A 125 4.11 16.71 6.61
C GLN A 125 4.00 15.20 6.97
N LEU A 126 2.78 14.65 6.87
CA LEU A 126 2.56 13.20 6.97
C LEU A 126 3.10 12.47 5.74
N VAL A 127 3.34 11.17 5.87
CA VAL A 127 3.72 10.30 4.75
C VAL A 127 2.58 10.25 3.74
N PHE A 128 2.81 10.75 2.52
CA PHE A 128 1.85 10.62 1.42
C PHE A 128 1.86 9.15 1.00
N SER A 129 0.90 8.40 1.51
CA SER A 129 0.88 6.95 1.43
C SER A 129 -0.41 6.39 0.85
N ASN A 130 -0.30 5.24 0.19
CA ASN A 130 -1.42 4.52 -0.41
C ASN A 130 -1.29 3.02 -0.11
N ILE A 131 -2.41 2.33 0.13
CA ILE A 131 -2.42 0.87 0.26
C ILE A 131 -3.57 0.28 -0.56
N GLN A 132 -3.25 -0.68 -1.42
CA GLN A 132 -4.24 -1.44 -2.17
C GLN A 132 -4.82 -2.54 -1.28
N LEU A 133 -6.15 -2.57 -1.20
CA LEU A 133 -6.92 -3.43 -0.31
C LEU A 133 -7.78 -4.40 -1.14
N PRO A 134 -7.23 -5.54 -1.58
CA PRO A 134 -8.09 -6.66 -1.98
C PRO A 134 -8.85 -7.18 -0.75
N MET A 135 -10.16 -7.40 -0.93
CA MET A 135 -11.02 -7.96 0.12
C MET A 135 -10.97 -9.48 0.20
N GLY A 136 -10.50 -10.15 -0.85
CA GLY A 136 -10.19 -11.57 -0.88
C GLY A 136 -8.86 -11.85 -1.57
N VAL A 137 -8.60 -13.10 -1.97
CA VAL A 137 -7.40 -13.46 -2.73
C VAL A 137 -7.66 -13.29 -4.24
N PRO A 138 -7.02 -12.33 -4.93
CA PRO A 138 -7.13 -12.20 -6.38
C PRO A 138 -6.56 -13.42 -7.10
N ASP A 139 -7.10 -13.74 -8.28
CA ASP A 139 -6.76 -14.97 -9.02
C ASP A 139 -5.26 -15.11 -9.31
N ILE A 140 -4.59 -14.00 -9.65
CA ILE A 140 -3.15 -13.97 -9.96
C ILE A 140 -2.26 -14.41 -8.78
N TRP A 141 -2.79 -14.40 -7.55
CA TRP A 141 -2.04 -14.72 -6.34
C TRP A 141 -2.39 -16.07 -5.74
N ARG A 142 -3.47 -16.75 -6.18
CA ARG A 142 -3.98 -17.97 -5.52
C ARG A 142 -2.91 -19.05 -5.37
N ASP A 143 -2.18 -19.35 -6.44
CA ASP A 143 -1.18 -20.41 -6.48
C ASP A 143 0.24 -19.91 -6.16
N VAL A 144 0.39 -18.64 -5.78
CA VAL A 144 1.70 -18.06 -5.48
C VAL A 144 2.11 -18.43 -4.05
N PRO A 145 3.33 -18.93 -3.83
CA PRO A 145 3.83 -19.24 -2.51
C PRO A 145 3.82 -18.02 -1.59
N VAL A 146 3.39 -18.24 -0.34
CA VAL A 146 3.44 -17.21 0.70
C VAL A 146 4.87 -16.80 0.99
N VAL A 147 5.10 -15.50 1.13
CA VAL A 147 6.36 -14.96 1.63
C VAL A 147 6.14 -14.39 3.02
N MET A 148 6.71 -15.04 4.03
CA MET A 148 6.64 -14.57 5.42
C MET A 148 7.82 -15.09 6.24
N ARG A 149 8.20 -14.35 7.29
CA ARG A 149 9.22 -14.78 8.27
C ARG A 149 10.56 -15.20 7.64
N GLY A 150 10.95 -14.54 6.55
CA GLY A 150 12.21 -14.80 5.86
C GLY A 150 12.21 -16.03 4.96
N ARG A 151 11.02 -16.54 4.57
CA ARG A 151 10.89 -17.78 3.79
C ARG A 151 9.80 -17.64 2.72
N VAL A 152 9.93 -18.46 1.69
CA VAL A 152 8.94 -18.67 0.63
C VAL A 152 8.32 -20.05 0.83
N GLY A 153 7.00 -20.15 0.83
CA GLY A 153 6.27 -21.40 1.00
C GLY A 153 6.40 -22.02 2.41
N PRO A 154 5.93 -23.26 2.61
CA PRO A 154 5.35 -24.15 1.60
C PRO A 154 3.89 -23.82 1.25
N ASP A 155 3.23 -22.96 2.01
CA ASP A 155 1.83 -22.59 1.79
C ASP A 155 1.68 -21.58 0.63
N VAL A 156 0.47 -21.41 0.10
CA VAL A 156 0.12 -20.47 -0.98
C VAL A 156 -0.91 -19.45 -0.52
N TYR A 157 -0.92 -18.26 -1.12
CA TYR A 157 -1.82 -17.18 -0.69
C TYR A 157 -3.32 -17.55 -0.83
N GLY A 158 -3.67 -18.44 -1.77
CA GLY A 158 -5.04 -18.95 -1.94
C GLY A 158 -5.65 -19.59 -0.69
N ASN A 159 -4.82 -20.03 0.26
CA ASN A 159 -5.27 -20.65 1.51
C ASN A 159 -5.59 -19.64 2.62
N TYR A 160 -5.58 -18.33 2.34
CA TYR A 160 -5.70 -17.26 3.35
C TYR A 160 -6.91 -16.33 3.16
N GLU A 161 -7.93 -16.74 2.41
CA GLU A 161 -9.14 -15.94 2.13
C GLU A 161 -9.76 -15.33 3.39
N ASP A 162 -9.99 -16.15 4.42
CA ASP A 162 -10.59 -15.72 5.69
C ASP A 162 -9.73 -14.67 6.40
N GLU A 163 -8.40 -14.83 6.39
CA GLU A 163 -7.49 -13.86 6.98
C GLU A 163 -7.43 -12.55 6.19
N VAL A 164 -7.55 -12.60 4.86
CA VAL A 164 -7.64 -11.39 4.02
C VAL A 164 -8.90 -10.62 4.34
N GLN A 165 -10.06 -11.28 4.32
CA GLN A 165 -11.36 -10.66 4.64
C GLN A 165 -11.38 -10.10 6.06
N THR A 166 -10.83 -10.84 7.02
CA THR A 166 -10.73 -10.42 8.42
C THR A 166 -9.89 -9.15 8.56
N PHE A 167 -8.73 -9.10 7.91
CA PHE A 167 -7.86 -7.93 7.98
C PHE A 167 -8.41 -6.74 7.18
N PHE A 168 -9.02 -6.99 6.02
CA PHE A 168 -9.72 -5.98 5.23
C PHE A 168 -10.85 -5.31 6.04
N ARG A 169 -11.69 -6.10 6.71
CA ARG A 169 -12.75 -5.60 7.59
C ARG A 169 -12.18 -4.72 8.70
N ALA A 170 -11.14 -5.20 9.38
CA ALA A 170 -10.47 -4.46 10.44
C ALA A 170 -9.92 -3.10 9.95
N VAL A 171 -9.25 -3.06 8.80
CA VAL A 171 -8.73 -1.83 8.19
C VAL A 171 -9.87 -0.87 7.86
N THR A 172 -10.95 -1.37 7.27
CA THR A 172 -12.10 -0.55 6.84
C THR A 172 -12.88 -0.01 8.03
N GLU A 173 -13.12 -0.81 9.07
CA GLU A 173 -13.79 -0.38 10.30
C GLU A 173 -12.99 0.71 11.02
N VAL A 174 -11.67 0.55 11.16
CA VAL A 174 -10.83 1.58 11.78
C VAL A 174 -10.85 2.87 10.96
N ALA A 175 -10.80 2.77 9.62
CA ALA A 175 -10.90 3.93 8.75
C ALA A 175 -12.26 4.65 8.88
N LEU A 176 -13.35 3.89 8.99
CA LEU A 176 -14.70 4.39 9.22
C LEU A 176 -14.84 5.06 10.60
N GLU A 177 -14.25 4.47 11.65
CA GLU A 177 -14.25 5.03 13.01
C GLU A 177 -13.53 6.38 13.05
N GLY A 178 -12.35 6.45 12.42
CA GLY A 178 -11.50 7.63 12.40
C GLY A 178 -10.57 7.73 13.62
N ASP A 179 -9.96 8.90 13.82
CA ASP A 179 -9.11 9.17 14.97
C ASP A 179 -9.92 9.28 16.28
N HIS A 180 -9.24 9.58 17.39
CA HIS A 180 -9.90 9.72 18.70
C HIS A 180 -11.01 10.80 18.72
N TRP A 181 -10.96 11.79 17.83
CA TRP A 181 -11.97 12.83 17.67
C TRP A 181 -12.96 12.52 16.54
N GLY A 182 -12.90 11.31 15.97
CA GLY A 182 -13.75 10.86 14.87
C GLY A 182 -13.40 11.48 13.51
N LYS A 183 -12.22 12.10 13.37
CA LYS A 183 -11.77 12.64 12.08
C LYS A 183 -11.32 11.50 11.17
N PRO A 184 -11.59 11.59 9.86
CA PRO A 184 -11.13 10.56 8.94
C PRO A 184 -9.60 10.55 8.84
N PHE A 185 -9.04 9.37 8.61
CA PHE A 185 -7.64 9.24 8.24
C PHE A 185 -7.47 9.61 6.76
N ASN A 186 -6.69 10.66 6.48
CA ASN A 186 -6.35 11.04 5.10
C ASN A 186 -5.30 10.11 4.47
N PHE A 187 -4.52 9.41 5.30
CA PHE A 187 -3.47 8.49 4.91
C PHE A 187 -3.45 7.24 5.82
N PRO A 188 -2.95 6.09 5.33
CA PRO A 188 -2.74 5.84 3.91
C PRO A 188 -4.07 5.94 3.15
N LYS A 189 -4.02 6.33 1.89
CA LYS A 189 -5.19 6.25 1.02
C LYS A 189 -5.54 4.77 0.88
N ASN A 190 -6.67 4.40 1.44
CA ASN A 190 -7.24 3.07 1.28
C ASN A 190 -7.80 2.96 -0.14
N GLU A 191 -7.29 2.01 -0.90
CA GLU A 191 -7.68 1.81 -2.31
C GLU A 191 -8.28 0.43 -2.47
N ASN A 192 -9.60 0.39 -2.47
CA ASN A 192 -10.34 -0.87 -2.55
C ASN A 192 -10.20 -1.44 -3.95
N TYR A 193 -9.66 -2.66 -4.01
CA TYR A 193 -9.40 -3.34 -5.27
C TYR A 193 -10.71 -3.86 -5.85
N VAL A 194 -11.16 -3.29 -6.96
CA VAL A 194 -12.41 -3.68 -7.62
C VAL A 194 -12.07 -4.61 -8.78
N SER A 195 -12.27 -5.91 -8.58
CA SER A 195 -12.06 -6.95 -9.57
C SER A 195 -13.28 -7.85 -9.74
N PRO A 196 -13.46 -8.55 -10.89
CA PRO A 196 -14.66 -9.32 -11.18
C PRO A 196 -15.04 -10.36 -10.11
N GLU A 197 -14.06 -11.00 -9.49
CA GLU A 197 -14.23 -12.05 -8.50
C GLU A 197 -14.78 -11.56 -7.15
N PHE A 198 -14.70 -10.26 -6.88
CA PHE A 198 -15.18 -9.65 -5.63
C PHE A 198 -16.62 -9.12 -5.74
N PHE A 199 -17.35 -9.43 -6.81
CA PHE A 199 -18.79 -9.16 -6.96
C PHE A 199 -19.68 -10.36 -6.59
N LYS A 200 -19.22 -11.20 -5.67
CA LYS A 200 -19.98 -12.37 -5.17
C LYS A 200 -20.67 -12.03 -3.84
N PRO A 201 -21.79 -12.70 -3.50
CA PRO A 201 -22.55 -12.41 -2.28
C PRO A 201 -21.75 -12.47 -0.98
N GLU A 202 -20.71 -13.30 -0.93
CA GLU A 202 -19.81 -13.39 0.24
C GLU A 202 -19.05 -12.09 0.56
N TYR A 203 -18.92 -11.18 -0.41
CA TYR A 203 -18.26 -9.89 -0.25
C TYR A 203 -19.22 -8.71 -0.05
N ASP A 204 -20.53 -8.93 -0.14
CA ASP A 204 -21.54 -7.85 -0.10
C ASP A 204 -21.43 -7.03 1.20
N ASP A 205 -21.26 -7.70 2.34
CA ASP A 205 -21.09 -7.03 3.64
C ASP A 205 -19.82 -6.16 3.69
N LEU A 206 -18.74 -6.60 3.03
CA LEU A 206 -17.50 -5.84 2.97
C LEU A 206 -17.65 -4.62 2.06
N TRP A 207 -18.34 -4.76 0.92
CA TRP A 207 -18.65 -3.62 0.07
C TRP A 207 -19.57 -2.64 0.77
N MET A 208 -20.59 -3.10 1.49
CA MET A 208 -21.46 -2.21 2.25
C MET A 208 -20.69 -1.41 3.30
N LEU A 209 -19.74 -2.04 3.99
CA LEU A 209 -18.85 -1.35 4.94
C LEU A 209 -17.97 -0.30 4.24
N VAL A 210 -17.43 -0.58 3.06
CA VAL A 210 -16.69 0.40 2.24
C VAL A 210 -17.58 1.58 1.87
N HIS A 211 -18.80 1.33 1.40
CA HIS A 211 -19.74 2.39 1.00
C HIS A 211 -20.21 3.24 2.19
N GLU A 212 -20.33 2.65 3.38
CA GLU A 212 -20.59 3.40 4.62
C GLU A 212 -19.46 4.38 4.92
N SER A 213 -18.20 3.95 4.78
CA SER A 213 -17.03 4.81 4.93
C SER A 213 -17.05 5.98 3.95
N VAL A 214 -17.36 5.70 2.67
CA VAL A 214 -17.52 6.72 1.62
C VAL A 214 -18.63 7.71 1.96
N ALA A 215 -19.79 7.21 2.40
CA ALA A 215 -20.93 8.06 2.75
C ALA A 215 -20.62 8.99 3.93
N LYS A 216 -19.80 8.54 4.89
CA LYS A 216 -19.41 9.33 6.06
C LYS A 216 -18.37 10.40 5.75
N SER A 217 -17.37 10.08 4.91
CA SER A 217 -16.14 10.88 4.83
C SER A 217 -15.68 11.25 3.41
N GLY A 218 -16.33 10.74 2.37
CA GLY A 218 -15.90 10.89 0.97
C GLY A 218 -14.65 10.08 0.60
N ALA A 219 -14.14 9.27 1.53
CA ALA A 219 -13.08 8.28 1.35
C ALA A 219 -13.61 6.92 1.84
N PRO A 220 -13.10 5.76 1.39
CA PRO A 220 -11.86 5.51 0.64
C PRO A 220 -11.96 5.63 -0.89
N TYR A 221 -10.85 5.34 -1.59
CA TYR A 221 -10.75 5.28 -3.06
C TYR A 221 -11.08 3.88 -3.60
N PHE A 222 -11.35 3.80 -4.90
CA PHE A 222 -11.56 2.54 -5.63
C PHE A 222 -10.50 2.39 -6.74
N ASP A 223 -9.76 1.29 -6.73
CA ASP A 223 -8.88 0.91 -7.82
C ASP A 223 -9.61 -0.05 -8.76
N ASN A 224 -10.12 0.50 -9.86
CA ASN A 224 -11.00 -0.22 -10.78
C ASN A 224 -10.20 -1.05 -11.80
N MET A 225 -10.24 -2.37 -11.63
CA MET A 225 -9.56 -3.34 -12.50
C MET A 225 -10.44 -3.85 -13.65
N LEU A 226 -11.72 -3.50 -13.68
CA LEU A 226 -12.67 -3.97 -14.69
C LEU A 226 -12.37 -3.52 -16.12
N PRO A 227 -11.86 -2.29 -16.38
CA PRO A 227 -11.59 -1.87 -17.74
C PRO A 227 -10.57 -2.77 -18.43
N ALA A 228 -10.85 -3.18 -19.67
CA ALA A 228 -10.02 -4.15 -20.40
C ALA A 228 -8.53 -3.74 -20.49
N TYR A 229 -8.24 -2.44 -20.61
CA TYR A 229 -6.87 -1.94 -20.68
C TYR A 229 -6.06 -2.24 -19.40
N ARG A 230 -6.71 -2.38 -18.23
CA ARG A 230 -6.04 -2.75 -16.97
C ARG A 230 -5.44 -4.16 -17.01
N GLY A 231 -5.90 -5.01 -17.93
CA GLY A 231 -5.36 -6.36 -18.10
C GLY A 231 -5.50 -7.24 -16.86
N TYR A 232 -6.59 -7.07 -16.10
CA TYR A 232 -6.86 -7.88 -14.91
C TYR A 232 -6.67 -9.38 -15.20
N GLY A 233 -6.00 -10.09 -14.28
CA GLY A 233 -5.67 -11.51 -14.43
C GLY A 233 -4.44 -11.80 -15.32
N LYS A 234 -3.88 -10.81 -16.02
CA LYS A 234 -2.77 -10.99 -16.98
C LYS A 234 -1.51 -10.19 -16.62
N GLY A 235 -1.45 -9.65 -15.41
CA GLY A 235 -0.33 -8.82 -14.98
C GLY A 235 -0.65 -7.98 -13.75
N ILE A 236 0.26 -7.04 -13.49
CA ILE A 236 0.20 -6.09 -12.38
C ILE A 236 0.07 -4.69 -12.99
N SER A 237 -0.99 -3.99 -12.63
CA SER A 237 -1.20 -2.59 -13.02
C SER A 237 -1.38 -1.73 -11.78
N CYS A 238 -0.67 -0.61 -11.69
CA CYS A 238 -0.83 0.37 -10.63
C CYS A 238 -1.19 1.74 -11.21
N TYR A 239 -2.22 2.37 -10.65
CA TYR A 239 -2.66 3.74 -10.97
C TYR A 239 -2.97 4.55 -9.71
N GLN A 240 -2.35 4.17 -8.60
CA GLN A 240 -2.70 4.55 -7.23
C GLN A 240 -1.85 5.72 -6.72
N CYS A 241 -0.58 5.75 -7.14
CA CYS A 241 0.31 6.90 -7.03
C CYS A 241 1.13 7.11 -8.30
N CYS A 242 1.73 6.05 -8.83
CA CYS A 242 2.28 6.01 -10.18
C CYS A 242 1.25 5.39 -11.14
N ALA A 243 1.36 5.67 -12.44
CA ALA A 243 0.60 4.99 -13.48
C ALA A 243 1.55 4.09 -14.29
N TYR A 244 1.47 2.78 -14.08
CA TYR A 244 2.23 1.79 -14.84
C TYR A 244 1.46 0.48 -14.97
N GLN A 245 1.85 -0.31 -15.97
CA GLN A 245 1.28 -1.63 -16.22
C GLN A 245 2.37 -2.58 -16.70
N PHE A 246 2.54 -3.67 -15.97
CA PHE A 246 3.37 -4.80 -16.36
C PHE A 246 2.44 -5.95 -16.71
N SER A 247 2.43 -6.37 -17.97
CA SER A 247 1.70 -7.56 -18.42
C SER A 247 2.70 -8.59 -18.93
N SER A 248 2.47 -9.86 -18.66
CA SER A 248 3.11 -10.90 -19.44
C SER A 248 2.53 -10.85 -20.86
N SER A 249 3.28 -10.27 -21.79
CA SER A 249 3.01 -10.50 -23.21
C SER A 249 3.23 -12.00 -23.47
N PRO A 250 2.31 -12.70 -24.16
CA PRO A 250 2.53 -14.08 -24.60
C PRO A 250 3.63 -14.23 -25.67
N GLU A 251 4.34 -13.15 -26.03
CA GLU A 251 5.51 -13.16 -26.92
C GLU A 251 6.79 -13.52 -26.14
#